data_AF-A0A7C4VLT4-F1
#
_entry.id   AF-A0A7C4VLT4-F1
#
_cell.length_a   1.000
_cell.length_b   1.000
_cell.length_c   1.000
_cell.angle_alpha   90.00
_cell.angle_beta   90.00
_cell.angle_gamma   90.00
#
_symmetry.space_group_name_H-M   'P 1'
#
loop_
_entity.id
_entity.type
_entity.pdbx_description
1 polymer ?
#
loop_
_entity_poly.entity_id
_entity_poly.type
_entity_poly.pdbx_seq_one_letter_code
_entity_poly.pdbx_strand_id
1 'polypeptide(L)'
;MVKIRLRRTGSKKKPTYRVVVADSRSPRDGRFVEIIGYYNPRTEPTTFNIQEDRAIYWLSVGAQPTDVVQKLLKNSGTMERFTQAKAQAKEATAAPA
;
A
#
# COMPACT_ATOMS: atom_id res chain seq x y z
N MET A 1 9.83 12.26 -1.20
CA MET A 1 9.04 11.34 -2.05
C MET A 1 8.08 10.59 -1.15
N VAL A 2 6.83 10.42 -1.59
CA VAL A 2 5.82 9.70 -0.81
C VAL A 2 6.05 8.20 -0.98
N LYS A 3 6.13 7.49 0.14
CA LYS A 3 6.33 6.04 0.20
C LYS A 3 5.19 5.37 0.94
N ILE A 4 4.81 4.18 0.45
CA ILE A 4 3.94 3.26 1.18
C ILE A 4 4.83 2.28 1.93
N ARG A 5 4.82 2.37 3.26
CA ARG A 5 5.73 1.61 4.13
C ARG A 5 5.01 0.99 5.32
N LEU A 6 5.66 0.01 5.94
CA LEU A 6 5.18 -0.60 7.17
C LEU A 6 5.65 0.20 8.39
N ARG A 7 4.69 0.64 9.21
CA ARG A 7 4.96 1.18 10.55
C ARG A 7 4.78 0.09 11.58
N ARG A 8 5.81 -0.18 12.38
CA ARG A 8 5.72 -1.20 13.43
C ARG A 8 4.83 -0.67 14.55
N THR A 9 3.79 -1.44 14.85
CA THR A 9 2.86 -1.19 15.94
C THR A 9 2.73 -2.47 16.74
N GLY A 10 2.85 -2.44 18.06
CA GLY A 10 2.69 -3.64 18.88
C GLY A 10 3.73 -3.77 19.97
N SER A 11 3.57 -4.83 20.77
CA SER A 11 4.34 -5.03 21.99
C SER A 11 5.66 -5.77 21.73
N LYS A 12 6.51 -5.80 22.76
CA LYS A 12 7.72 -6.63 22.77
C LYS A 12 7.37 -8.08 22.40
N LYS A 13 8.16 -8.68 21.50
CA LYS A 13 7.94 -10.04 20.93
C LYS A 13 6.61 -10.24 20.19
N LYS A 14 5.83 -9.17 19.98
CA LYS A 14 4.53 -9.22 19.30
C LYS A 14 4.46 -8.12 18.23
N PRO A 15 5.23 -8.22 17.13
CA PRO A 15 5.18 -7.23 16.06
C PRO A 15 3.84 -7.32 15.31
N THR A 16 3.21 -6.17 15.12
CA THR A 16 2.13 -5.93 14.16
C THR A 16 2.53 -4.72 13.32
N TYR A 17 1.94 -4.53 12.15
CA TYR A 17 2.32 -3.46 11.25
C TYR A 17 1.09 -2.73 10.73
N ARG A 18 1.20 -1.42 10.59
CA ARG A 18 0.24 -0.60 9.85
C ARG A 18 0.84 -0.24 8.50
N VAL A 19 0.06 -0.35 7.44
CA VAL A 19 0.44 0.12 6.11
C VAL A 19 0.15 1.61 6.07
N VAL A 20 1.20 2.42 5.96
CA VAL A 20 1.08 3.89 6.04
C VAL A 20 1.68 4.55 4.82
N VAL A 21 1.06 5.64 4.42
CA VAL A 21 1.58 6.55 3.41
C VAL A 21 2.29 7.69 4.12
N ALA A 22 3.58 7.86 3.86
CA ALA A 22 4.40 8.88 4.51
C ALA A 22 5.48 9.42 3.57
N ASP A 23 5.97 10.64 3.79
CA ASP A 23 7.17 11.09 3.10
C ASP A 23 8.39 10.28 3.57
N SER A 24 9.30 9.99 2.64
CA SER A 24 10.52 9.23 2.88
C SER A 24 11.44 9.88 3.93
N ARG A 25 11.34 11.19 4.17
CA ARG A 25 12.13 11.90 5.19
C ARG A 25 11.58 11.73 6.60
N SER A 26 10.32 11.33 6.75
CA SER A 26 9.72 11.12 8.07
C SER A 26 10.31 9.87 8.77
N PRO A 27 10.55 9.90 10.09
CA PRO A 27 11.01 8.72 10.83
C PRO A 27 9.96 7.61 10.79
N ARG A 28 10.37 6.35 10.98
CA ARG A 28 9.51 5.15 10.83
C ARG A 28 8.18 5.27 11.58
N ASP A 29 8.24 5.71 12.83
CA ASP A 29 7.08 5.73 13.73
C ASP A 29 6.49 7.14 13.94
N GLY A 30 6.97 8.14 13.20
CA GLY A 30 6.53 9.54 13.30
C GLY A 30 5.38 9.91 12.37
N ARG A 31 5.40 11.16 11.88
CA ARG A 31 4.31 11.74 11.07
C ARG A 31 4.10 10.97 9.77
N PHE A 32 2.87 10.56 9.54
CA PHE A 32 2.36 9.96 8.31
C PHE A 32 1.20 10.79 7.76
N VAL A 33 0.87 10.59 6.49
CA VAL A 33 -0.26 11.24 5.83
C VAL A 33 -1.53 10.47 6.15
N GLU A 34 -1.52 9.16 5.90
CA GLU A 34 -2.69 8.29 6.02
C GLU A 34 -2.31 6.84 6.36
N ILE A 35 -3.21 6.14 7.05
CA ILE A 35 -3.14 4.68 7.26
C ILE A 35 -4.10 4.04 6.27
N ILE A 36 -3.58 3.20 5.37
CA ILE A 36 -4.38 2.55 4.32
C ILE A 36 -4.63 1.07 4.61
N GLY A 37 -4.03 0.50 5.65
CA GLY A 37 -4.22 -0.91 5.97
C GLY A 37 -3.43 -1.39 7.19
N TYR A 38 -3.48 -2.69 7.43
CA TYR A 38 -2.71 -3.36 8.47
C TYR A 38 -2.20 -4.73 8.02
N TYR A 39 -1.12 -5.16 8.65
CA TYR A 39 -0.43 -6.41 8.38
C TYR A 39 -0.02 -7.06 9.69
N ASN A 40 -0.42 -8.31 9.89
CA ASN A 40 -0.05 -9.13 11.03
C ASN A 40 0.58 -10.44 10.56
N PRO A 41 1.91 -10.60 10.64
CA PRO A 41 2.59 -11.84 10.23
C PRO A 41 2.39 -13.01 11.19
N ARG A 42 1.80 -12.79 12.37
CA ARG A 42 1.74 -13.81 13.44
C ARG A 42 0.47 -14.64 13.43
N THR A 43 -0.51 -14.24 12.65
CA THR A 43 -1.73 -15.03 12.50
C THR A 43 -1.48 -16.09 11.43
N GLU A 44 -2.06 -17.27 11.63
CA GLU A 44 -2.15 -18.32 10.62
C GLU A 44 -3.64 -18.46 10.23
N PRO A 45 -4.04 -18.03 9.02
CA PRO A 45 -3.25 -17.39 7.95
C PRO A 45 -2.86 -15.93 8.25
N THR A 46 -1.80 -15.45 7.59
CA THR A 46 -1.30 -14.08 7.76
C THR A 46 -2.38 -13.05 7.44
N THR A 47 -2.76 -12.21 8.42
CA THR A 47 -3.81 -11.23 8.22
C THR A 47 -3.23 -10.00 7.53
N PHE A 48 -3.69 -9.76 6.31
CA PHE A 48 -3.41 -8.54 5.57
C PHE A 48 -4.74 -7.96 5.12
N ASN A 49 -5.01 -6.71 5.51
CA ASN A 49 -6.18 -5.99 5.05
C ASN A 49 -5.75 -4.59 4.62
N ILE A 50 -6.25 -4.18 3.47
CA ILE A 50 -5.93 -2.89 2.86
C ILE A 50 -7.19 -2.28 2.27
N GLN A 51 -7.34 -0.96 2.40
CA GLN A 51 -8.34 -0.19 1.68
C GLN A 51 -7.88 -0.03 0.23
N GLU A 52 -8.44 -0.84 -0.66
CA GLU A 52 -8.01 -0.93 -2.06
C GLU A 52 -8.15 0.41 -2.79
N ASP A 53 -9.25 1.13 -2.60
CA ASP A 53 -9.51 2.42 -3.25
C ASP A 53 -8.41 3.44 -2.94
N ARG A 54 -8.01 3.52 -1.66
CA ARG A 54 -6.95 4.43 -1.20
C ARG A 54 -5.59 3.96 -1.70
N ALA A 55 -5.33 2.65 -1.71
CA ALA A 55 -4.09 2.11 -2.23
C ALA A 55 -3.92 2.43 -3.72
N ILE A 56 -4.96 2.23 -4.53
CA ILE A 56 -4.98 2.55 -5.97
C ILE A 56 -4.76 4.04 -6.19
N TYR A 57 -5.44 4.91 -5.42
CA TYR A 57 -5.25 6.35 -5.49
C TYR A 57 -3.80 6.76 -5.20
N TRP A 58 -3.20 6.24 -4.13
CA TRP A 58 -1.82 6.62 -3.80
C TRP A 58 -0.81 6.09 -4.83
N LEU A 59 -1.06 4.90 -5.39
CA LEU A 59 -0.25 4.38 -6.50
C LEU A 59 -0.39 5.23 -7.76
N SER A 60 -1.59 5.75 -8.07
CA SER A 60 -1.82 6.61 -9.25
C SER A 60 -1.16 7.98 -9.10
N VAL A 61 -1.13 8.54 -7.88
CA VAL A 61 -0.42 9.79 -7.54
C VAL A 61 1.12 9.60 -7.53
N GLY A 62 1.62 8.37 -7.67
CA GLY A 62 3.05 8.08 -7.76
C GLY A 62 3.72 7.74 -6.43
N ALA A 63 2.95 7.33 -5.41
CA ALA A 63 3.53 6.81 -4.19
C ALA A 63 4.27 5.48 -4.46
N GLN A 64 5.50 5.38 -3.93
CA GLN A 64 6.35 4.21 -4.15
C GLN A 64 6.21 3.21 -2.99
N PRO A 65 5.73 1.97 -3.22
CA PRO A 65 5.69 0.96 -2.17
C PRO A 65 7.09 0.38 -1.89
N THR A 66 7.37 0.08 -0.62
CA THR A 66 8.57 -0.70 -0.24
C THR A 66 8.45 -2.18 -0.65
N ASP A 67 9.56 -2.92 -0.80
CA ASP A 67 9.58 -4.31 -1.30
C ASP A 67 8.57 -5.26 -0.62
N VAL A 68 8.49 -5.21 0.72
CA VAL A 68 7.55 -6.05 1.47
C VAL A 68 6.11 -5.65 1.19
N VAL A 69 5.82 -4.34 1.16
CA VAL A 69 4.48 -3.84 0.84
C VAL A 69 4.10 -4.22 -0.59
N GLN A 70 5.03 -4.12 -1.54
CA GLN A 70 4.80 -4.54 -2.92
C GLN A 70 4.42 -6.02 -3.02
N LYS A 71 5.09 -6.90 -2.27
CA LYS A 71 4.73 -8.32 -2.19
C LYS A 71 3.34 -8.52 -1.59
N LEU A 72 3.01 -7.80 -0.52
CA LEU A 72 1.68 -7.88 0.10
C LEU A 72 0.56 -7.40 -0.83
N LEU A 73 0.78 -6.31 -1.56
CA LEU A 73 -0.17 -5.78 -2.56
C LEU A 73 -0.39 -6.72 -3.75
N LYS A 74 0.65 -7.47 -4.13
CA LYS A 74 0.55 -8.52 -5.16
C LYS A 74 -0.28 -9.70 -4.63
N ASN A 75 0.03 -10.16 -3.42
CA ASN A 75 -0.67 -11.29 -2.80
C ASN A 75 -2.15 -11.00 -2.53
N SER A 76 -2.52 -9.73 -2.31
CA SER A 76 -3.93 -9.32 -2.13
C SER A 76 -4.69 -9.08 -3.43
N GLY A 77 -4.04 -9.18 -4.60
CA GLY A 77 -4.66 -8.86 -5.91
C GLY A 77 -4.88 -7.36 -6.15
N THR A 78 -4.55 -6.48 -5.20
CA THR A 78 -4.71 -5.03 -5.34
C THR A 78 -3.85 -4.47 -6.48
N MET A 79 -2.66 -5.05 -6.70
CA MET A 79 -1.78 -4.63 -7.78
C MET A 79 -2.30 -5.01 -9.17
N GLU A 80 -3.02 -6.12 -9.27
CA GLU A 80 -3.68 -6.55 -10.51
C GLU A 80 -4.85 -5.62 -10.84
N ARG A 81 -5.68 -5.29 -9.85
CA ARG A 81 -6.75 -4.28 -9.98
C ARG A 81 -6.22 -2.91 -10.37
N PHE A 82 -5.11 -2.46 -9.79
CA PHE A 82 -4.46 -1.22 -10.22
C PHE A 82 -4.02 -1.27 -11.68
N THR A 83 -3.47 -2.40 -12.13
CA THR A 83 -3.02 -2.58 -13.52
C THR A 83 -4.21 -2.54 -14.48
N GLN A 84 -5.33 -3.18 -14.13
CA GLN A 84 -6.57 -3.14 -14.89
C GLN A 84 -7.16 -1.71 -14.96
N ALA A 85 -7.23 -1.01 -13.82
CA ALA A 85 -7.70 0.36 -13.76
C ALA A 85 -6.82 1.31 -14.61
N LYS A 86 -5.50 1.10 -14.61
CA LYS A 86 -4.56 1.85 -15.46
C LYS A 86 -4.75 1.53 -16.94
N ALA A 87 -4.99 0.26 -17.28
CA ALA A 87 -5.24 -0.17 -18.66
C ALA A 87 -6.52 0.49 -19.22
N GLN A 88 -7.61 0.48 -18.44
CA GLN A 88 -8.86 1.14 -18.80
C GLN A 88 -8.70 2.65 -18.99
N ALA A 89 -7.95 3.32 -18.11
CA ALA A 89 -7.67 4.75 -18.27
C ALA A 89 -6.86 5.06 -19.54
N LYS A 90 -5.93 4.17 -19.91
CA LYS A 90 -5.13 4.31 -21.14
C LYS A 90 -5.99 4.12 -22.39
N GLU A 91 -6.89 3.14 -22.37
CA GLU A 91 -7.81 2.85 -23.48
C GLU A 91 -8.81 4.00 -23.69
N ALA A 92 -9.34 4.59 -22.62
CA ALA A 92 -10.18 5.78 -22.69
C ALA A 92 -9.46 7.03 -23.24
N THR A 93 -8.14 7.11 -23.07
CA THR A 93 -7.33 8.23 -23.60
C THR A 93 -6.87 7.99 -25.05
N ALA A 94 -6.86 6.73 -25.50
CA ALA A 94 -6.40 6.33 -26.83
C ALA A 94 -7.52 6.31 -27.91
N ALA A 95 -8.75 6.69 -27.56
CA ALA A 95 -9.83 6.92 -28.51
C ALA A 95 -10.11 8.43 -28.72
N PRO A 96 -9.23 9.21 -29.37
CA PRO A 96 -9.66 10.33 -30.16
C PRO A 96 -9.85 9.86 -31.61
N ALA A 97 -11.09 10.02 -32.11
CA ALA A 97 -11.53 10.14 -33.50
C ALA A 97 -10.68 9.51 -34.63
#